data_AF-A0A2K4KXN1-F1
#
_entry.id   AF-A0A2K4KXN1-F1
#
_cell.length_a   1.000
_cell.length_b   1.000
_cell.length_c   1.000
_cell.angle_alpha   90.00
_cell.angle_beta   90.00
_cell.angle_gamma   90.00
#
_symmetry.space_group_name_H-M   'P 1'
#
loop_
_entity.id
_entity.type
_entity.pdbx_description
1 polymer ?
#
loop_
_entity_poly.entity_id
_entity_poly.type
_entity_poly.pdbx_seq_one_letter_code
_entity_poly.pdbx_strand_id
1 'polypeptide(L)' 'MITDREVALEQALVAIIGAAIASGLDVKTLLDDAAAGLLGNAPYRWVGHPHVSNAIQVMNKAHEMALSTAGP' A
#
# COMPACT_ATOMS: atom_id res chain seq x y z
N MET A 1 -3.66 -4.82 -20.45
CA MET A 1 -3.50 -3.36 -20.59
C MET A 1 -3.86 -2.78 -19.24
N ILE A 2 -2.92 -2.11 -18.58
CA ILE A 2 -3.24 -1.37 -17.35
C ILE A 2 -4.00 -0.11 -17.78
N THR A 3 -5.07 0.21 -17.08
CA THR A 3 -5.86 1.42 -17.30
C THR A 3 -5.19 2.64 -16.66
N ASP A 4 -5.42 3.84 -17.22
CA ASP A 4 -4.93 5.09 -16.61
C ASP A 4 -5.38 5.22 -15.15
N ARG A 5 -6.57 4.69 -14.82
CA ARG A 5 -7.09 4.65 -13.46
C ARG A 5 -6.25 3.75 -12.54
N GLU A 6 -5.85 2.56 -13.00
CA GLU A 6 -5.01 1.65 -12.22
C GLU A 6 -3.62 2.25 -11.97
N VAL A 7 -3.02 2.90 -12.98
CA VAL A 7 -1.75 3.64 -12.81
C VAL A 7 -1.90 4.76 -11.78
N ALA A 8 -2.97 5.56 -11.89
CA ALA A 8 -3.21 6.67 -10.97
C ALA A 8 -3.41 6.20 -9.53
N LEU A 9 -4.10 5.07 -9.31
CA LEU A 9 -4.31 4.49 -7.99
C LEU A 9 -3.00 3.92 -7.41
N GLU A 10 -2.19 3.22 -8.20
CA GLU A 10 -0.89 2.73 -7.77
C GLU A 10 0.05 3.88 -7.41
N GLN A 11 0.11 4.93 -8.23
CA GLN A 11 0.93 6.12 -7.97
C GLN A 11 0.46 6.88 -6.73
N ALA A 12 -0.85 7.01 -6.51
CA ALA A 12 -1.39 7.64 -5.30
C ALA A 12 -0.95 6.90 -4.03
N LEU A 13 -0.94 5.57 -4.07
CA LEU A 13 -0.47 4.75 -2.95
C LEU A 13 1.03 4.93 -2.70
N VAL A 14 1.85 4.88 -3.75
CA VAL A 14 3.31 5.15 -3.65
C VAL A 14 3.58 6.52 -3.05
N ALA A 15 2.85 7.55 -3.49
CA ALA A 15 3.03 8.92 -2.99
C ALA A 15 2.69 9.06 -1.50
N ILE A 16 1.58 8.48 -1.04
CA ILE A 16 1.19 8.51 0.38
C ILE A 16 2.22 7.78 1.24
N ILE A 17 2.67 6.60 0.81
CA ILE A 17 3.69 5.83 1.52
C ILE A 17 5.03 6.59 1.54
N GLY A 18 5.47 7.14 0.42
CA GLY A 18 6.69 7.95 0.34
C GLY A 18 6.66 9.18 1.25
N ALA A 19 5.53 9.88 1.31
CA ALA A 19 5.35 11.01 2.22
C ALA A 19 5.40 10.58 3.70
N ALA A 20 4.83 9.41 4.03
CA ALA A 20 4.91 8.86 5.39
C ALA A 20 6.36 8.50 5.78
N ILE A 21 7.12 7.89 4.87
CA ILE A 21 8.56 7.61 5.06
C ILE A 21 9.33 8.91 5.29
N ALA A 22 9.14 9.91 4.41
CA ALA A 22 9.81 11.21 4.52
C ALA A 22 9.46 11.96 5.82
N SER A 23 8.30 11.66 6.41
CA SER A 23 7.85 12.21 7.70
C SER A 23 8.40 11.44 8.91
N GLY A 24 9.19 10.38 8.70
CA GLY A 24 9.77 9.56 9.76
C GLY A 24 8.79 8.57 10.39
N LEU A 25 7.66 8.26 9.74
CA LEU A 25 6.70 7.27 10.25
C LEU A 25 7.27 5.85 10.10
N ASP A 26 6.99 4.97 11.06
CA ASP A 26 7.27 3.53 10.92
C ASP A 26 6.27 2.89 9.94
N VAL A 27 6.58 3.06 8.66
CA VAL A 27 5.75 2.56 7.56
C VAL A 27 5.71 1.05 7.52
N LYS A 28 6.76 0.36 7.99
CA LYS A 28 6.78 -1.11 8.01
C LYS A 28 5.71 -1.64 8.96
N THR A 29 5.68 -1.15 10.20
CA THR A 29 4.64 -1.53 11.17
C THR A 29 3.25 -1.11 10.69
N LEU A 30 3.11 0.08 10.09
CA LEU A 30 1.82 0.51 9.53
C LEU A 30 1.31 -0.44 8.43
N LEU A 31 2.19 -0.94 7.56
CA LEU A 31 1.83 -1.90 6.52
C LEU A 31 1.43 -3.26 7.09
N ASP A 32 2.17 -3.74 8.10
CA ASP A 32 1.85 -4.99 8.80
C ASP A 32 0.48 -4.91 9.49
N ASP A 33 0.18 -3.80 10.18
CA ASP A 33 -1.12 -3.54 10.81
C ASP A 33 -2.24 -3.45 9.77
N ALA A 34 -2.00 -2.74 8.67
CA ALA A 34 -2.97 -2.62 7.58
C ALA A 34 -3.27 -4.00 6.96
N ALA A 35 -2.26 -4.84 6.73
CA ALA A 35 -2.42 -6.20 6.24
C ALA A 35 -3.19 -7.08 7.25
N ALA A 36 -2.86 -7.00 8.53
CA ALA A 36 -3.58 -7.70 9.59
C ALA A 36 -5.06 -7.30 9.63
N GLY A 37 -5.38 -6.01 9.50
CA GLY A 37 -6.76 -5.54 9.44
C GLY A 37 -7.50 -5.96 8.17
N LEU A 38 -6.83 -6.01 7.01
CA LEU A 38 -7.43 -6.57 5.80
C LEU A 38 -7.76 -8.06 5.97
N LEU A 39 -6.91 -8.83 6.63
CA LEU A 39 -7.19 -10.24 6.96
C LEU A 39 -8.29 -10.37 8.02
N GLY A 40 -8.27 -9.51 9.04
CA GLY A 40 -9.15 -9.51 10.21
C GLY A 40 -10.49 -8.77 10.05
N ASN A 41 -10.85 -8.35 8.83
CA ASN A 41 -12.11 -7.64 8.55
C ASN A 41 -12.25 -6.30 9.28
N ALA A 42 -11.16 -5.54 9.32
CA ALA A 42 -11.14 -4.17 9.83
C ALA A 42 -12.14 -3.26 9.07
N PRO A 43 -12.56 -2.13 9.64
CA PRO A 43 -13.59 -1.25 9.05
C PRO A 43 -13.27 -0.75 7.63
N TYR A 44 -11.99 -0.68 7.25
CA TYR A 44 -11.54 -0.26 5.92
C TYR A 44 -11.47 -1.40 4.90
N ARG A 45 -11.74 -2.65 5.30
CA ARG A 45 -11.87 -3.77 4.37
C ARG A 45 -13.28 -3.82 3.82
N TRP A 46 -13.42 -3.57 2.52
CA TRP A 46 -14.69 -3.65 1.82
C TRP A 46 -14.74 -4.77 0.76
N VAL A 47 -13.65 -5.53 0.62
CA VAL A 47 -13.51 -6.61 -0.38
C VAL A 47 -13.41 -8.00 0.26
N GLY A 48 -13.82 -9.01 -0.50
CA GLY A 48 -13.64 -10.42 -0.18
C GLY A 48 -12.36 -11.03 -0.75
N HIS A 49 -12.18 -12.33 -0.53
CA HIS A 49 -11.14 -13.11 -1.21
C HIS A 49 -11.44 -13.22 -2.73
N PRO A 50 -10.44 -13.19 -3.63
CA PRO A 50 -8.99 -13.06 -3.41
C PRO A 50 -8.49 -11.61 -3.32
N HIS A 51 -9.36 -10.62 -3.44
CA HIS A 51 -8.99 -9.21 -3.53
C HIS A 51 -8.29 -8.67 -2.27
N VAL A 52 -8.51 -9.30 -1.11
CA VAL A 52 -7.72 -9.04 0.12
C VAL A 52 -6.23 -9.29 -0.12
N SER A 53 -5.87 -10.46 -0.66
CA SER A 53 -4.47 -10.82 -0.91
C SER A 53 -3.84 -9.92 -1.98
N ASN A 54 -4.62 -9.56 -3.01
CA ASN A 54 -4.16 -8.62 -4.04
C ASN A 54 -3.88 -7.23 -3.46
N ALA A 55 -4.73 -6.73 -2.56
CA ALA A 55 -4.52 -5.44 -1.92
C ALA A 55 -3.23 -5.43 -1.08
N ILE A 56 -2.97 -6.49 -0.31
CA ILE A 56 -1.73 -6.63 0.47
C ILE A 56 -0.49 -6.66 -0.44
N GLN A 57 -0.55 -7.40 -1.56
CA GLN A 57 0.55 -7.44 -2.53
C GLN A 57 0.83 -6.06 -3.14
N VAL A 58 -0.23 -5.32 -3.51
CA VAL A 58 -0.10 -3.97 -4.07
C VAL A 58 0.46 -2.99 -3.03
N MET A 59 0.06 -3.09 -1.76
CA MET A 59 0.64 -2.29 -0.68
C MET A 59 2.15 -2.54 -0.52
N ASN A 60 2.58 -3.80 -0.51
CA ASN A 60 4.00 -4.14 -0.39
C ASN A 60 4.81 -3.63 -1.59
N LYS A 61 4.29 -3.81 -2.81
CA LYS A 61 4.92 -3.29 -4.02
C LYS A 61 5.05 -1.75 -3.98
N ALA A 62 4.00 -1.06 -3.56
CA ALA A 62 4.03 0.39 -3.45
C ALA A 62 5.05 0.89 -2.41
N HIS A 63 5.25 0.14 -1.33
CA HIS A 63 6.29 0.40 -0.34
C HIS A 63 7.70 0.22 -0.92
N GLU A 64 7.96 -0.87 -1.65
CA GLU A 64 9.25 -1.09 -2.33
C GLU A 64 9.54 0.03 -3.34
N MET A 65 8.53 0.43 -4.12
CA MET A 65 8.65 1.55 -5.05
C MET A 65 8.95 2.86 -4.32
N ALA A 66 8.21 3.16 -3.24
CA ALA A 66 8.42 4.36 -2.43
C ALA A 66 9.85 4.44 -1.89
N LEU A 67 10.39 3.33 -1.35
CA LEU A 67 11.77 3.23 -0.90
C LEU A 67 12.77 3.46 -2.03
N SER A 68 12.53 2.89 -3.22
CA SER A 68 13.43 3.10 -4.38
C SER A 68 13.42 4.55 -4.90
N THR A 69 12.30 5.25 -4.78
CA THR A 69 12.15 6.65 -5.19
C THR A 69 12.66 7.66 -4.15
N ALA A 70 12.83 7.22 -2.90
CA ALA A 70 13.29 8.08 -1.81
C ALA A 70 14.80 8.40 -1.88
N GLY A 71 15.58 7.69 -2.70
CA GLY A 71 17.03 7.89 -2.83
C GLY A 71 17.83 7.44 -1.58
N PRO A 72 19.16 7.25 -1.68
CA PRO A 72 20.03 6.93 -0.54
C PRO A 72 20.14 8.06 0.49
#